data_AF-A0A7C2ZF93-F1
#
_entry.id   AF-A0A7C2ZF93-F1
#
_cell.length_a   1.000
_cell.length_b   1.000
_cell.length_c   1.000
_cell.angle_alpha   90.00
_cell.angle_beta   90.00
_cell.angle_gamma   90.00
#
_symmetry.space_group_name_H-M   'P 1'
#
loop_
_entity.id
_entity.type
_entity.pdbx_description
1 polymer ?
#
loop_
_entity_poly.entity_id
_entity_poly.type
_entity_poly.pdbx_seq_one_letter_code
_entity_poly.pdbx_strand_id
1 'polypeptide(L)'
;MKISRRIIYWVTAFVLVFVTFWSGYAHKSTKSSDEEKTVPVEVELVSTDSIEETMELTGWIKANAVVDVKSEVPGRIESLQTVLDDGDLAAVEEGLAVKKGQQLAVIDRAVYLAQLEAAKANVKAGEVELADAQREQKRIIGLYKAGSATEQSKDKAVTAAKLAEARLALAMAN
;
A
#
# COMPACT_ATOMS: atom_id res chain seq x y z
N MET A 1 -134.33 11.57 4.34
CA MET A 1 -132.99 11.83 4.91
C MET A 1 -132.67 10.83 6.02
N LYS A 2 -131.90 9.76 5.74
CA LYS A 2 -131.27 8.88 6.77
C LYS A 2 -130.31 7.82 6.17
N ILE A 3 -129.88 7.99 4.91
CA ILE A 3 -129.04 7.02 4.17
C ILE A 3 -127.53 7.34 4.31
N SER A 4 -127.18 8.57 4.71
CA SER A 4 -125.80 9.03 4.88
C SER A 4 -125.08 8.51 6.14
N ARG A 5 -125.79 7.97 7.15
CA ARG A 5 -125.14 7.37 8.33
C ARG A 5 -124.67 5.93 8.10
N ARG A 6 -125.35 5.14 7.27
CA ARG A 6 -124.97 3.73 6.98
C ARG A 6 -123.73 3.64 6.09
N ILE A 7 -123.56 4.59 5.17
CA ILE A 7 -122.38 4.66 4.28
C ILE A 7 -121.12 5.02 5.10
N ILE A 8 -121.24 5.90 6.10
CA ILE A 8 -120.11 6.25 6.98
C ILE A 8 -119.63 5.01 7.77
N TYR A 9 -120.54 4.19 8.31
CA TYR A 9 -120.16 2.94 9.01
C TYR A 9 -119.52 1.89 8.09
N TRP A 10 -119.94 1.81 6.82
CA TRP A 10 -119.31 0.93 5.83
C TRP A 10 -117.92 1.43 5.41
N VAL A 11 -117.74 2.74 5.26
CA VAL A 11 -116.43 3.34 4.95
C VAL A 11 -115.47 3.21 6.14
N THR A 12 -115.92 3.42 7.38
CA THR A 12 -115.07 3.24 8.57
C THR A 12 -114.70 1.77 8.81
N ALA A 13 -115.59 0.82 8.49
CA ALA A 13 -115.28 -0.61 8.54
C ALA A 13 -114.27 -1.01 7.45
N PHE A 14 -114.39 -0.46 6.23
CA PHE A 14 -113.46 -0.75 5.14
C PHE A 14 -112.06 -0.18 5.40
N VAL A 15 -111.96 1.01 6.01
CA VAL A 15 -110.68 1.63 6.39
C VAL A 15 -109.99 0.83 7.49
N LEU A 16 -110.71 0.30 8.49
CA LEU A 16 -110.13 -0.56 9.53
C LEU A 16 -109.62 -1.90 8.96
N VAL A 17 -110.33 -2.49 8.01
CA VAL A 17 -109.86 -3.69 7.28
C VAL A 17 -108.61 -3.36 6.44
N PHE A 18 -108.56 -2.21 5.78
CA PHE A 18 -107.40 -1.80 4.98
C PHE A 18 -106.14 -1.54 5.81
N VAL A 19 -106.28 -0.94 7.01
CA VAL A 19 -105.15 -0.68 7.92
C VAL A 19 -104.58 -1.99 8.50
N THR A 20 -105.44 -2.97 8.82
CA THR A 20 -104.98 -4.31 9.26
C THR A 20 -104.40 -5.14 8.11
N PHE A 21 -104.88 -4.95 6.88
CA PHE A 21 -104.35 -5.59 5.68
C PHE A 21 -102.97 -5.04 5.28
N TRP A 22 -102.74 -3.73 5.40
CA TRP A 22 -101.43 -3.12 5.11
C TRP A 22 -100.37 -3.48 6.17
N SER A 23 -100.77 -3.59 7.44
CA SER A 23 -99.86 -4.02 8.51
C SER A 23 -99.51 -5.51 8.44
N GLY A 24 -100.33 -6.34 7.78
CA GLY A 24 -100.12 -7.78 7.63
C GLY A 24 -99.36 -8.19 6.35
N TYR A 25 -99.40 -7.37 5.30
CA TYR A 25 -98.68 -7.63 4.03
C TYR A 25 -97.22 -7.13 4.01
N ALA A 26 -96.74 -6.50 5.09
CA ALA A 26 -95.31 -6.27 5.29
C ALA A 26 -94.60 -7.51 5.87
N HIS A 27 -95.06 -8.71 5.50
CA HIS A 27 -94.35 -9.96 5.74
C HIS A 27 -93.60 -10.35 4.45
N LYS A 28 -92.28 -10.48 4.59
CA LYS A 28 -91.44 -11.57 4.04
C LYS A 28 -90.61 -11.30 2.76
N SER A 29 -89.28 -11.44 2.96
CA SER A 29 -88.27 -12.06 2.07
C SER A 29 -87.81 -11.20 0.88
N THR A 30 -86.53 -10.98 0.54
CA THR A 30 -85.23 -11.63 0.85
C THR A 30 -84.11 -10.89 0.10
N LYS A 31 -82.88 -10.92 0.65
CA LYS A 31 -81.54 -10.82 -0.02
C LYS A 31 -81.23 -9.50 -0.77
N SER A 32 -80.02 -8.94 -0.75
CA SER A 32 -78.68 -9.38 -0.33
C SER A 32 -77.82 -8.12 -0.18
N SER A 33 -77.09 -8.01 0.93
CA SER A 33 -75.95 -7.09 1.08
C SER A 33 -74.83 -7.60 0.18
N ASP A 34 -74.53 -6.88 -0.90
CA ASP A 34 -73.19 -6.80 -1.46
C ASP A 34 -72.55 -5.53 -0.88
N GLU A 35 -72.22 -5.59 0.41
CA GLU A 35 -71.06 -4.85 0.90
C GLU A 35 -69.83 -5.53 0.28
N GLU A 36 -69.07 -4.79 -0.53
CA GLU A 36 -67.65 -5.08 -0.68
C GLU A 36 -67.07 -5.05 0.74
N LYS A 37 -66.95 -6.23 1.35
CA LYS A 37 -66.32 -6.43 2.66
C LYS A 37 -64.86 -6.07 2.50
N THR A 38 -64.54 -4.79 2.70
CA THR A 38 -63.17 -4.37 2.93
C THR A 38 -62.75 -4.95 4.26
N VAL A 39 -61.91 -5.97 4.17
CA VAL A 39 -61.27 -6.54 5.35
C VAL A 39 -60.31 -5.47 5.86
N PRO A 40 -60.45 -5.00 7.11
CA PRO A 40 -59.51 -4.04 7.67
C PRO A 40 -58.14 -4.71 7.73
N VAL A 41 -57.19 -4.15 7.00
CA VAL A 41 -55.79 -4.56 6.99
C VAL A 41 -54.94 -3.44 7.54
N GLU A 42 -54.01 -3.79 8.40
CA GLU A 42 -53.02 -2.87 8.93
C GLU A 42 -51.90 -2.73 7.89
N VAL A 43 -51.56 -1.49 7.52
CA VAL A 43 -50.50 -1.18 6.56
C VAL A 43 -49.52 -0.20 7.21
N GLU A 44 -48.23 -0.42 6.97
CA GLU A 44 -47.14 0.46 7.40
C GLU A 44 -46.33 0.90 6.18
N LEU A 45 -45.98 2.18 6.11
CA LEU A 45 -45.21 2.74 5.00
C LEU A 45 -43.72 2.41 5.18
N VAL A 46 -43.16 1.61 4.27
CA VAL A 46 -41.73 1.30 4.28
C VAL A 46 -40.91 2.46 3.73
N SER A 47 -39.94 2.94 4.52
CA SER A 47 -38.92 3.90 4.09
C SER A 47 -37.59 3.19 3.90
N THR A 48 -36.88 3.52 2.81
CA THR A 48 -35.51 3.07 2.62
C THR A 48 -34.56 3.94 3.44
N ASP A 49 -33.78 3.32 4.31
CA ASP A 49 -32.67 3.97 5.00
C ASP A 49 -31.39 3.17 4.76
N SER A 50 -30.23 3.76 4.99
CA SER A 50 -28.94 3.08 4.82
C SER A 50 -28.73 2.08 5.95
N ILE A 51 -28.63 0.80 5.61
CA ILE A 51 -28.30 -0.28 6.54
C ILE A 51 -26.79 -0.51 6.48
N GLU A 52 -26.10 -0.25 7.58
CA GLU A 52 -24.68 -0.59 7.72
C GLU A 52 -24.54 -2.03 8.20
N GLU A 53 -24.12 -2.92 7.30
CA GLU A 53 -23.79 -4.31 7.65
C GLU A 53 -22.33 -4.38 8.12
N THR A 54 -22.14 -4.59 9.42
CA THR A 54 -20.80 -4.77 10.00
C THR A 54 -20.48 -6.26 10.08
N MET A 55 -19.38 -6.67 9.45
CA MET A 55 -18.85 -8.03 9.55
C MET A 55 -17.63 -8.05 10.48
N GLU A 56 -17.66 -8.87 11.51
CA GLU A 56 -16.49 -9.11 12.37
C GLU A 56 -15.63 -10.22 11.78
N LEU A 57 -14.43 -9.86 11.35
CA LEU A 57 -13.45 -10.79 10.77
C LEU A 57 -12.25 -10.91 11.70
N THR A 58 -11.72 -12.12 11.85
CA THR A 58 -10.48 -12.38 12.57
C THR A 58 -9.34 -12.62 11.58
N GLY A 59 -8.14 -12.15 11.91
CA GLY A 59 -6.95 -12.36 11.10
C GLY A 59 -5.66 -12.16 11.89
N TRP A 60 -4.53 -12.38 11.23
CA TRP A 60 -3.21 -12.15 11.80
C TRP A 60 -2.57 -10.91 11.18
N ILE A 61 -1.94 -10.09 12.02
CA ILE A 61 -1.08 -9.01 11.58
C ILE A 61 0.30 -9.58 11.30
N LYS A 62 0.88 -9.27 10.14
CA LYS A 62 2.23 -9.64 9.77
C LYS A 62 3.04 -8.38 9.48
N ALA A 63 4.35 -8.46 9.70
CA ALA A 63 5.25 -7.40 9.28
C ALA A 63 5.19 -7.22 7.75
N ASN A 64 5.27 -5.98 7.28
CA ASN A 64 5.32 -5.68 5.85
C ASN A 64 6.55 -6.30 5.17
N ALA A 65 7.67 -6.39 5.89
CA ALA A 65 8.88 -7.07 5.46
C ALA A 65 9.60 -7.65 6.68
N VAL A 66 10.25 -8.79 6.48
CA VAL A 66 11.16 -9.42 7.45
C VAL A 66 12.51 -9.55 6.77
N VAL A 67 13.57 -9.07 7.41
CA VAL A 67 14.92 -9.05 6.87
C VAL A 67 15.91 -9.62 7.87
N ASP A 68 16.75 -10.53 7.40
CA ASP A 68 17.87 -11.05 8.17
C ASP A 68 19.12 -10.23 7.85
N VAL A 69 19.62 -9.48 8.83
CA VAL A 69 20.82 -8.66 8.67
C VAL A 69 22.06 -9.51 8.94
N LYS A 70 22.99 -9.51 7.99
CA LYS A 70 24.25 -10.25 8.07
C LYS A 70 25.42 -9.38 7.65
N SER A 71 26.61 -9.73 8.15
CA SER A 71 27.85 -9.10 7.70
C SER A 71 28.13 -9.46 6.24
N GLU A 72 28.44 -8.44 5.43
CA GLU A 72 28.88 -8.63 4.05
C GLU A 72 30.32 -9.14 3.99
N VAL A 73 31.14 -8.72 4.95
CA VAL A 73 32.56 -9.09 5.05
C VAL A 73 32.80 -9.98 6.27
N PRO A 74 33.69 -10.99 6.17
CA PRO A 74 33.98 -11.89 7.28
C PRO A 74 34.92 -11.25 8.30
N GLY A 75 34.57 -11.28 9.58
CA GLY A 75 35.47 -10.80 10.63
C GLY A 75 34.92 -10.99 12.02
N ARG A 76 35.77 -10.71 13.00
CA ARG A 76 35.37 -10.70 14.42
C ARG A 76 34.59 -9.42 14.70
N ILE A 77 33.46 -9.53 15.37
CA ILE A 77 32.71 -8.36 15.86
C ILE A 77 33.49 -7.74 17.02
N GLU A 78 33.86 -6.47 16.87
CA GLU A 78 34.52 -5.65 17.90
C GLU A 78 33.49 -5.08 18.88
N SER A 79 32.36 -4.58 18.37
CA SER A 79 31.26 -4.06 19.20
C SER A 79 29.90 -4.21 18.53
N LEU A 80 28.85 -4.41 19.34
CA LEU A 80 27.44 -4.33 18.94
C LEU A 80 26.84 -3.02 19.45
N GLN A 81 27.17 -1.94 18.75
CA GLN A 81 26.76 -0.58 19.10
C GLN A 81 26.15 0.10 17.88
N THR A 82 25.04 0.80 18.13
CA THR A 82 24.39 1.66 17.17
C THR A 82 24.68 3.13 17.44
N VAL A 83 24.63 3.94 16.39
CA VAL A 83 24.64 5.40 16.50
C VAL A 83 23.19 5.87 16.48
N LEU A 84 22.75 6.49 17.57
CA LEU A 84 21.43 7.12 17.67
C LEU A 84 21.38 8.39 16.80
N ASP A 85 20.19 8.89 16.51
CA ASP A 85 20.01 10.12 15.72
C ASP A 85 20.73 11.34 16.35
N ASP A 86 20.93 11.33 17.66
CA ASP A 86 21.60 12.37 18.44
C ASP A 86 23.14 12.23 18.43
N GLY A 87 23.69 11.21 17.76
CA GLY A 87 25.12 10.92 17.67
C GLY A 87 25.69 10.09 18.83
N ASP A 88 24.87 9.79 19.84
CA ASP A 88 25.24 8.93 20.96
C ASP A 88 25.32 7.46 20.56
N LEU A 89 26.22 6.73 21.22
CA LEU A 89 26.38 5.29 21.05
C LEU A 89 25.48 4.55 22.02
N ALA A 90 24.59 3.70 21.51
CA ALA A 90 23.75 2.81 22.30
C ALA A 90 24.04 1.34 21.97
N ALA A 91 23.90 0.47 22.96
CA ALA A 91 24.00 -0.97 22.73
C ALA A 91 22.83 -1.46 21.86
N VAL A 92 23.10 -2.39 20.95
CA VAL A 92 22.03 -3.02 20.16
C VAL A 92 21.37 -4.10 21.00
N GLU A 93 20.14 -3.81 21.46
CA GLU A 93 19.31 -4.71 22.26
C GLU A 93 18.02 -5.07 21.53
N GLU A 94 17.32 -6.11 22.01
CA GLU A 94 16.04 -6.54 21.46
C GLU A 94 14.99 -5.43 21.59
N GLY A 95 14.20 -5.22 20.52
CA GLY A 95 13.16 -4.19 20.48
C GLY A 95 13.66 -2.78 20.14
N LEU A 96 14.97 -2.60 19.90
CA LEU A 96 15.52 -1.33 19.42
C LEU A 96 15.00 -0.98 18.02
N ALA A 97 14.43 0.20 17.87
CA ALA A 97 14.04 0.74 16.57
C ALA A 97 15.27 1.21 15.80
N VAL A 98 15.44 0.70 14.57
CA VAL A 98 16.59 1.02 13.73
C VAL A 98 16.15 1.53 12.35
N LYS A 99 16.95 2.40 11.76
CA LYS A 99 16.73 2.95 10.41
C LYS A 99 17.65 2.28 9.40
N LYS A 100 17.27 2.33 8.12
CA LYS A 100 18.11 1.87 7.02
C LYS A 100 19.42 2.68 7.01
N GLY A 101 20.55 1.97 6.97
CA GLY A 101 21.88 2.59 6.94
C GLY A 101 22.44 2.95 8.31
N GLN A 102 21.70 2.72 9.39
CA GLN A 102 22.20 2.87 10.75
C GLN A 102 23.21 1.75 11.05
N GLN A 103 24.34 2.11 11.66
CA GLN A 103 25.35 1.13 12.07
C GLN A 103 24.79 0.26 13.20
N LEU A 104 24.96 -1.06 13.11
CA LEU A 104 24.52 -2.01 14.16
C LEU A 104 25.70 -2.71 14.84
N ALA A 105 26.79 -2.88 14.13
CA ALA A 105 27.97 -3.58 14.61
C ALA A 105 29.23 -3.00 13.97
N VAL A 106 30.33 -3.04 14.71
CA VAL A 106 31.67 -2.75 14.21
C VAL A 106 32.43 -4.06 14.15
N ILE A 107 32.97 -4.38 12.98
CA ILE A 107 33.87 -5.52 12.76
C ILE A 107 35.30 -5.04 13.00
N ASP A 108 36.18 -5.90 13.51
CA ASP A 108 37.60 -5.63 13.67
C ASP A 108 38.21 -5.10 12.35
N ARG A 109 38.60 -3.83 12.39
CA ARG A 109 39.05 -3.08 11.21
C ARG A 109 40.52 -3.28 10.91
N ALA A 110 41.31 -3.89 11.80
CA ALA A 110 42.78 -3.89 11.67
C ALA A 110 43.25 -4.50 10.34
N VAL A 111 42.65 -5.64 9.96
CA VAL A 111 42.98 -6.35 8.71
C VAL A 111 42.56 -5.52 7.49
N TYR A 112 41.37 -4.92 7.53
CA TYR A 112 40.84 -4.13 6.42
C TYR A 112 41.59 -2.80 6.25
N LEU A 113 41.96 -2.15 7.34
CA LEU A 113 42.78 -0.93 7.31
C LEU A 113 44.17 -1.24 6.73
N ALA A 114 44.78 -2.37 7.13
CA ALA A 114 46.07 -2.78 6.56
C ALA A 114 45.97 -3.05 5.05
N GLN A 115 44.90 -3.72 4.60
CA GLN A 115 44.66 -3.96 3.16
C GLN A 115 44.42 -2.65 2.40
N LEU A 116 43.65 -1.73 2.98
CA LEU A 116 43.38 -0.42 2.42
C LEU A 116 44.66 0.44 2.28
N GLU A 117 45.52 0.42 3.29
CA GLU A 117 46.82 1.11 3.21
C GLU A 117 47.76 0.45 2.17
N ALA A 118 47.74 -0.88 2.06
CA ALA A 118 48.49 -1.59 1.01
C ALA A 118 47.97 -1.24 -0.41
N ALA A 119 46.66 -1.20 -0.61
CA ALA A 119 46.05 -0.80 -1.88
C ALA A 119 46.39 0.65 -2.24
N LYS A 120 46.30 1.58 -1.30
CA LYS A 120 46.75 2.98 -1.48
C LYS A 120 48.22 3.07 -1.86
N ALA A 121 49.08 2.29 -1.21
CA ALA A 121 50.50 2.25 -1.53
C ALA A 121 50.75 1.74 -2.95
N ASN A 122 49.99 0.73 -3.41
CA ASN A 122 50.06 0.22 -4.77
C ASN A 122 49.62 1.25 -5.81
N VAL A 123 48.52 1.99 -5.55
CA VAL A 123 48.08 3.09 -6.41
C VAL A 123 49.19 4.15 -6.52
N LYS A 124 49.74 4.57 -5.38
CA LYS A 124 50.82 5.57 -5.35
C LYS A 124 52.09 5.11 -6.08
N ALA A 125 52.45 3.83 -5.96
CA ALA A 125 53.56 3.25 -6.71
C ALA A 125 53.30 3.31 -8.22
N GLY A 126 52.08 2.95 -8.67
CA GLY A 126 51.67 3.04 -10.06
C GLY A 126 51.66 4.49 -10.59
N GLU A 127 51.24 5.46 -9.78
CA GLU A 127 51.29 6.89 -10.14
C GLU A 127 52.73 7.35 -10.39
N VAL A 128 53.67 6.94 -9.52
CA VAL A 128 55.09 7.27 -9.67
C VAL A 128 55.67 6.60 -10.92
N GLU A 129 55.36 5.33 -11.18
CA GLU A 129 55.79 4.60 -12.37
C GLU A 129 55.27 5.26 -13.66
N LEU A 130 53.99 5.64 -13.68
CA LEU A 130 53.39 6.36 -14.81
C LEU A 130 54.07 7.71 -15.04
N ALA A 131 54.26 8.49 -13.97
CA ALA A 131 54.92 9.79 -14.06
C ALA A 131 56.35 9.65 -14.61
N ASP A 132 57.08 8.61 -14.21
CA ASP A 132 58.42 8.34 -14.73
C ASP A 132 58.42 7.92 -16.20
N ALA A 133 57.55 6.97 -16.56
CA ALA A 133 57.41 6.51 -17.94
C ALA A 133 56.98 7.65 -18.89
N GLN A 134 56.11 8.56 -18.44
CA GLN A 134 55.73 9.76 -19.19
C GLN A 134 56.90 10.74 -19.36
N ARG A 135 57.75 10.93 -18.34
CA ARG A 135 58.97 11.76 -18.47
C ARG A 135 59.95 11.14 -19.45
N GLU A 136 60.17 9.83 -19.38
CA GLU A 136 61.00 9.08 -20.33
C GLU A 136 60.48 9.22 -21.77
N GLN A 137 59.18 8.99 -21.97
CA GLN A 137 58.53 9.14 -23.26
C GLN A 137 58.75 10.53 -23.85
N LYS A 138 58.53 11.59 -23.07
CA LYS A 138 58.78 12.98 -23.50
C LYS A 138 60.24 13.19 -23.90
N ARG A 139 61.18 12.63 -23.13
CA ARG A 139 62.62 12.74 -23.40
C ARG A 139 63.02 12.05 -24.70
N ILE A 140 62.62 10.79 -24.89
CA ILE A 140 62.97 10.01 -26.09
C ILE A 140 62.32 10.60 -27.35
N ILE A 141 61.08 11.08 -27.26
CA ILE A 141 60.44 11.77 -28.39
C ILE A 141 61.23 13.03 -28.76
N GLY A 142 61.73 13.79 -27.78
CA GLY A 142 62.60 14.94 -28.01
C GLY A 142 63.89 14.55 -28.72
N LEU A 143 64.58 13.50 -28.25
CA LEU A 143 65.81 13.01 -28.86
C LEU A 143 65.60 12.46 -30.28
N TYR A 144 64.47 11.79 -30.53
CA TYR A 144 64.10 11.30 -31.86
C TYR A 144 63.93 12.47 -32.84
N LYS A 145 63.24 13.54 -32.43
CA LYS A 145 63.09 14.76 -33.23
C LYS A 145 64.43 15.45 -33.51
N ALA A 146 65.38 15.36 -32.59
CA ALA A 146 66.75 15.86 -32.76
C ALA A 146 67.65 14.93 -33.58
N GLY A 147 67.16 13.77 -34.04
CA GLY A 147 67.94 12.77 -34.79
C GLY A 147 68.87 11.90 -33.93
N SER A 148 68.80 12.03 -32.61
CA SER A 148 69.70 11.36 -31.65
C SER A 148 69.12 10.06 -31.07
N ALA A 149 67.94 9.63 -31.52
CA ALA A 149 67.30 8.38 -31.08
C ALA A 149 66.61 7.67 -32.26
N THR A 150 66.40 6.36 -32.15
CA THR A 150 65.79 5.53 -33.18
C THR A 150 64.25 5.50 -33.06
N GLU A 151 63.56 5.13 -34.15
CA GLU A 151 62.10 4.95 -34.12
C GLU A 151 61.68 3.85 -33.13
N GLN A 152 62.44 2.76 -33.07
CA GLN A 152 62.22 1.68 -32.11
C GLN A 152 62.27 2.16 -30.66
N SER A 153 63.20 3.06 -30.30
CA SER A 153 63.29 3.54 -28.93
C SER A 153 62.11 4.44 -28.56
N LYS A 154 61.65 5.28 -29.50
CA LYS A 154 60.42 6.06 -29.36
C LYS A 154 59.20 5.17 -29.12
N ASP A 155 59.00 4.14 -29.96
CA ASP A 155 57.82 3.28 -29.86
C ASP A 155 57.85 2.45 -28.56
N LYS A 156 59.04 2.02 -28.12
CA LYS A 156 59.23 1.37 -26.82
C LYS A 156 58.84 2.30 -25.67
N ALA A 157 59.26 3.57 -25.71
CA ALA A 157 58.94 4.53 -24.65
C ALA A 157 57.44 4.88 -24.62
N VAL A 158 56.78 5.00 -25.78
CA VAL A 158 55.33 5.19 -25.87
C VAL A 158 54.58 3.98 -25.31
N THR A 159 55.01 2.78 -25.67
CA THR A 159 54.41 1.53 -25.17
C THR A 159 54.58 1.38 -23.67
N ALA A 160 55.76 1.73 -23.14
CA ALA A 160 56.04 1.71 -21.71
C ALA A 160 55.13 2.68 -20.93
N ALA A 161 54.91 3.89 -21.42
CA ALA A 161 53.99 4.85 -20.79
C ALA A 161 52.55 4.32 -20.76
N LYS A 162 52.07 3.75 -21.88
CA LYS A 162 50.73 3.13 -21.94
C LYS A 162 50.60 1.93 -21.01
N LEU A 163 51.65 1.12 -20.88
CA LEU A 163 51.66 -0.01 -19.97
C LEU A 163 51.59 0.44 -18.50
N ALA A 164 52.35 1.48 -18.14
CA ALA A 164 52.29 2.07 -16.80
C ALA A 164 50.90 2.68 -16.50
N GLU A 165 50.26 3.28 -17.49
CA GLU A 165 48.88 3.79 -17.37
C GLU A 165 47.89 2.65 -17.12
N ALA A 166 48.00 1.56 -17.87
CA ALA A 166 47.18 0.37 -17.67
C ALA A 166 47.43 -0.29 -16.29
N ARG A 167 48.67 -0.29 -15.80
CA ARG A 167 49.01 -0.78 -14.45
C ARG A 167 48.39 0.08 -13.36
N LEU A 168 48.41 1.40 -13.52
CA LEU A 168 47.74 2.31 -12.58
C LEU A 168 46.22 2.09 -12.57
N ALA A 169 45.60 1.96 -13.74
CA ALA A 169 44.17 1.68 -13.85
C ALA A 169 43.79 0.36 -13.15
N LEU A 170 44.63 -0.68 -13.29
CA LEU A 170 44.44 -1.95 -12.59
C LEU A 170 44.62 -1.80 -11.08
N ALA A 171 45.56 -0.98 -10.61
CA ALA A 171 45.75 -0.72 -9.19
C ALA A 171 44.59 0.08 -8.57
N MET A 172 43.91 0.95 -9.33
CA MET A 172 42.74 1.70 -8.87
C MET A 172 41.45 0.87 -8.87
N ALA A 173 41.39 -0.19 -9.68
CA ALA A 173 40.22 -1.07 -9.77
C ALA A 173 40.17 -2.15 -8.68
N ASN A 174 41.32 -2.44 -8.06
CA ASN A 174 41.46 -3.38 -6.95
C ASN A 174 41.39 -2.65 -5.60
#